data_AF-A0A1E3PTJ8-F1
#
_entry.id   AF-A0A1E3PTJ8-F1
#
_cell.length_a   1.000
_cell.length_b   1.000
_cell.length_c   1.000
_cell.angle_alpha   90.00
_cell.angle_beta   90.00
_cell.angle_gamma   90.00
#
_symmetry.space_group_name_H-M   'P 1'
#
loop_
_entity.id
_entity.type
_entity.pdbx_description
1 polymer ?
#
loop_
_entity_poly.entity_id
_entity_poly.type
_entity_poly.pdbx_seq_one_letter_code
_entity_poly.pdbx_strand_id
1 'polypeptide(L)'
;MPRAPRTYSKTYSTPTRPYESARLDAELKLAGEYGLKNKREIYRIGFQLSKIRRAARDLLTRDEKDPKRLFEGNALIRRLVRVGVLSEDKMKLDYVLALRVEDFLERRLQTQVFKRGLARSIHHARVLIRQRHIRVGKQIVNVPSFMVRLDSEKHIDFALNSPYGGGRPGRNKRRNEGKNAGDGSGTRYAFSRDFKKHGAIHMSVYLKTYRVGDIVDIKANGSIQKGMPHKFYHGKTGIVYNVTKSAVGVIVQKVVGHRYIEKRINLRIEHVKHSKCRQEFLDRVKENAAKKIAAKAAGEVVQLKRQPVKPRESRIVSAGDNLPETITPVAYETFI
;
A
#
# COMPACT_ATOMS: atom_id res chain seq x y z
N MET A 1 20.59 37.30 -31.20
CA MET A 1 19.34 37.52 -31.95
C MET A 1 18.24 37.93 -30.96
N PRO A 2 17.74 39.17 -30.98
CA PRO A 2 16.59 39.54 -30.16
C PRO A 2 15.36 38.72 -30.62
N ARG A 3 14.62 38.13 -29.66
CA ARG A 3 13.37 37.40 -29.91
C ARG A 3 12.18 38.25 -29.51
N ALA A 4 11.10 38.16 -30.29
CA ALA A 4 9.83 38.77 -29.93
C ALA A 4 9.37 38.28 -28.54
N PRO A 5 8.88 39.18 -27.66
CA PRO A 5 8.44 38.79 -26.34
C PRO A 5 7.16 37.95 -26.42
N ARG A 6 7.09 36.89 -25.61
CA ARG A 6 5.89 36.07 -25.48
C ARG A 6 4.90 36.77 -24.55
N THR A 7 3.70 37.08 -25.04
CA THR A 7 2.65 37.69 -24.22
C THR A 7 2.09 36.69 -23.20
N TYR A 8 1.84 37.18 -21.98
CA TYR A 8 1.20 36.42 -20.91
C TYR A 8 0.21 37.31 -20.16
N SER A 9 -0.80 36.71 -19.53
CA SER A 9 -1.81 37.45 -18.79
C SER A 9 -2.30 36.66 -17.58
N LYS A 10 -2.67 37.38 -16.52
CA LYS A 10 -3.28 36.78 -15.34
C LYS A 10 -4.71 36.33 -15.65
N THR A 11 -5.10 35.18 -15.10
CA THR A 11 -6.42 34.58 -15.34
C THR A 11 -7.35 34.65 -14.13
N TYR A 12 -6.98 35.38 -13.08
CA TYR A 12 -7.75 35.50 -11.83
C TYR A 12 -7.56 36.92 -11.27
N SER A 13 -8.52 37.36 -10.46
CA SER A 13 -8.40 38.56 -9.63
C SER A 13 -8.67 38.18 -8.19
N THR A 14 -7.90 38.75 -7.26
CA THR A 14 -8.13 38.57 -5.83
C THR A 14 -9.24 39.50 -5.34
N PRO A 15 -10.06 39.09 -4.36
CA PRO A 15 -11.04 39.97 -3.74
C PRO A 15 -10.32 41.12 -3.01
N THR A 16 -10.96 42.29 -2.99
CA THR A 16 -10.42 43.51 -2.36
C THR A 16 -10.40 43.39 -0.85
N ARG A 17 -11.46 42.83 -0.24
CA ARG A 17 -11.57 42.56 1.20
C ARG A 17 -11.12 41.14 1.51
N PRO A 18 -9.96 40.94 2.16
CA PRO A 18 -9.40 39.61 2.39
C PRO A 18 -10.22 38.78 3.39
N TYR A 19 -10.76 39.42 4.43
CA TYR A 19 -11.45 38.77 5.55
C TYR A 19 -12.90 39.21 5.61
N GLU A 20 -13.74 38.55 4.82
CA GLU A 20 -15.19 38.75 4.81
C GLU A 20 -15.85 37.40 5.01
N SER A 21 -16.45 37.19 6.18
CA SER A 21 -16.97 35.89 6.62
C SER A 21 -17.95 35.29 5.61
N ALA A 22 -18.96 36.07 5.20
CA ALA A 22 -19.97 35.65 4.24
C ALA A 22 -19.37 35.14 2.91
N ARG A 23 -18.33 35.83 2.40
CA ARG A 23 -17.63 35.41 1.18
C ARG A 23 -16.82 34.14 1.40
N LEU A 24 -16.08 34.05 2.51
CA LEU A 24 -15.25 32.89 2.82
C LEU A 24 -16.09 31.60 2.93
N ASP A 25 -17.25 31.70 3.58
CA ASP A 25 -18.21 30.61 3.73
C ASP A 25 -18.82 30.19 2.40
N ALA A 26 -19.29 31.15 1.59
CA ALA A 26 -19.83 30.88 0.26
C ALA A 26 -18.80 30.19 -0.64
N GLU A 27 -17.56 30.69 -0.65
CA GLU A 27 -16.48 30.06 -1.40
C GLU A 27 -16.09 28.68 -0.85
N LEU A 28 -16.31 28.40 0.44
CA LEU A 28 -15.98 27.11 1.03
C LEU A 28 -17.03 26.08 0.63
N LYS A 29 -18.31 26.47 0.66
CA LYS A 29 -19.42 25.68 0.13
C LYS A 29 -19.19 25.31 -1.33
N LEU A 30 -18.87 26.28 -2.19
CA LEU A 30 -18.53 26.03 -3.59
C LEU A 30 -17.32 25.10 -3.77
N ALA A 31 -16.28 25.27 -2.95
CA ALA A 31 -15.11 24.41 -3.03
C ALA A 31 -15.43 22.95 -2.65
N GLY A 32 -16.28 22.75 -1.64
CA GLY A 32 -16.75 21.43 -1.21
C GLY A 32 -17.62 20.75 -2.26
N GLU A 33 -18.68 21.44 -2.70
CA GLU A 33 -19.66 20.91 -3.67
C GLU A 33 -19.02 20.52 -5.00
N TYR A 34 -18.14 21.37 -5.53
CA TYR A 34 -17.48 21.16 -6.82
C TYR A 34 -16.10 20.48 -6.72
N GLY A 35 -15.66 20.10 -5.52
CA GLY A 35 -14.38 19.43 -5.28
C GLY A 35 -13.16 20.23 -5.77
N LEU A 36 -13.13 21.53 -5.48
CA LEU A 36 -12.06 22.44 -5.90
C LEU A 36 -10.88 22.38 -4.92
N LYS A 37 -9.64 22.48 -5.44
CA LYS A 37 -8.44 22.41 -4.58
C LYS A 37 -8.13 23.73 -3.85
N ASN A 38 -8.54 24.86 -4.43
CA ASN A 38 -8.17 26.18 -3.94
C ASN A 38 -9.19 27.24 -4.35
N LYS A 39 -9.25 28.33 -3.58
CA LYS A 39 -10.07 29.52 -3.86
C LYS A 39 -9.69 30.18 -5.18
N ARG A 40 -8.43 30.02 -5.62
CA ARG A 40 -7.95 30.51 -6.93
C ARG A 40 -8.72 29.89 -8.10
N GLU A 41 -9.19 28.64 -8.02
CA GLU A 41 -10.06 28.08 -9.06
C GLU A 41 -11.41 28.83 -9.14
N ILE A 42 -11.98 29.25 -8.01
CA ILE A 42 -13.18 30.09 -7.95
C ILE A 42 -12.89 31.48 -8.53
N TYR A 43 -11.79 32.11 -8.12
CA TYR A 43 -11.38 33.44 -8.60
C TYR A 43 -11.13 33.49 -10.11
N ARG A 44 -10.68 32.38 -10.71
CA ARG A 44 -10.53 32.29 -12.16
C ARG A 44 -11.87 32.35 -12.88
N ILE A 45 -12.85 31.61 -12.40
CA ILE A 45 -14.20 31.61 -12.98
C ILE A 45 -14.87 32.96 -12.74
N GLY A 46 -14.77 33.51 -11.52
CA GLY A 46 -15.26 34.85 -11.21
C GLY A 46 -14.67 35.92 -12.13
N PHE A 47 -13.35 35.91 -12.35
CA PHE A 47 -12.69 36.85 -13.26
C PHE A 47 -13.13 36.68 -14.73
N GLN A 48 -13.34 35.45 -15.20
CA GLN A 48 -13.89 35.19 -16.53
C GLN A 48 -15.32 35.73 -16.67
N LEU A 49 -16.17 35.46 -15.68
CA LEU A 49 -17.55 35.94 -15.62
C LEU A 49 -17.61 37.47 -15.59
N SER A 50 -16.74 38.14 -14.82
CA SER A 50 -16.66 39.60 -14.78
C SER A 50 -16.31 40.20 -16.15
N LYS A 51 -15.41 39.58 -16.91
CA LYS A 51 -15.09 40.04 -18.29
C LYS A 51 -16.27 39.86 -19.24
N ILE A 52 -16.98 38.74 -19.13
CA ILE A 52 -18.17 38.43 -19.94
C ILE A 52 -19.27 39.44 -19.63
N ARG A 53 -19.56 39.69 -18.36
CA ARG A 53 -20.55 40.68 -17.90
C ARG A 53 -20.17 42.11 -18.30
N ARG A 54 -18.88 42.47 -18.25
CA ARG A 54 -18.42 43.79 -18.73
C ARG A 54 -18.70 43.96 -20.22
N ALA A 55 -18.30 43.00 -21.05
CA ALA A 55 -18.60 43.03 -22.48
C ALA A 55 -20.11 43.12 -22.74
N ALA A 56 -20.93 42.32 -22.05
CA ALA A 56 -22.38 42.38 -22.18
C ALA A 56 -22.97 43.77 -21.82
N ARG A 57 -22.50 44.41 -20.74
CA ARG A 57 -22.91 45.77 -20.37
C ARG A 57 -22.55 46.80 -21.45
N ASP A 58 -21.32 46.74 -21.98
CA ASP A 58 -20.86 47.66 -23.02
C ASP A 58 -21.62 47.49 -24.36
N LEU A 59 -22.21 46.32 -24.60
CA LEU A 59 -23.05 46.06 -25.77
C LEU A 59 -24.51 46.49 -25.55
N LEU A 60 -25.01 46.36 -24.32
CA LEU A 60 -26.38 46.75 -23.96
C LEU A 60 -26.59 48.28 -23.94
N THR A 61 -25.52 49.07 -23.79
CA THR A 61 -25.60 50.54 -23.91
C THR A 61 -25.73 51.03 -25.35
N ARG A 62 -25.43 50.18 -26.34
CA ARG A 62 -25.59 50.50 -27.76
C ARG A 62 -27.02 50.23 -28.21
N ASP A 63 -27.43 50.87 -29.31
CA ASP A 63 -28.71 50.58 -29.95
C ASP A 63 -28.82 49.11 -30.38
N GLU A 64 -30.03 48.55 -30.39
CA GLU A 64 -30.29 47.14 -30.68
C GLU A 64 -29.83 46.72 -32.09
N LYS A 65 -29.90 47.65 -33.05
CA LYS A 65 -29.54 47.40 -34.45
C LYS A 65 -28.09 47.76 -34.78
N ASP A 66 -27.31 48.20 -33.79
CA ASP A 66 -25.90 48.51 -33.99
C ASP A 66 -25.12 47.27 -34.48
N PRO A 67 -24.31 47.39 -35.54
CA PRO A 67 -23.64 46.25 -36.15
C PRO A 67 -22.66 45.57 -35.18
N LYS A 68 -22.02 46.34 -34.28
CA LYS A 68 -21.10 45.78 -33.28
C LYS A 68 -21.87 45.02 -32.21
N ARG A 69 -23.01 45.55 -31.74
CA ARG A 69 -23.91 44.84 -30.80
C ARG A 69 -24.38 43.51 -31.37
N LEU A 70 -24.87 43.52 -32.61
CA LEU A 70 -25.35 42.31 -33.28
C LEU A 70 -24.23 41.29 -33.47
N PHE A 71 -23.05 41.70 -33.93
CA PHE A 71 -21.95 40.77 -34.19
C PHE A 71 -21.33 40.21 -32.91
N GLU A 72 -20.84 41.08 -32.02
CA GLU A 72 -20.16 40.65 -30.79
C GLU A 72 -21.13 40.00 -29.79
N GLY A 73 -22.36 40.49 -29.72
CA GLY A 73 -23.41 39.95 -28.85
C GLY A 73 -23.78 38.53 -29.23
N ASN A 74 -24.07 38.29 -30.52
CA ASN A 74 -24.36 36.94 -31.01
C ASN A 74 -23.16 35.99 -30.86
N ALA A 75 -21.93 36.48 -31.10
CA ALA A 75 -20.73 35.69 -30.88
C ALA A 75 -20.56 35.28 -29.40
N LEU A 76 -20.84 36.20 -28.48
CA LEU A 76 -20.79 35.94 -27.03
C LEU A 76 -21.81 34.88 -26.62
N ILE A 77 -23.07 35.04 -27.04
CA ILE A 77 -24.17 34.12 -26.73
C ILE A 77 -23.88 32.73 -27.29
N ARG A 78 -23.51 32.63 -28.58
CA ARG A 78 -23.16 31.35 -29.23
C ARG A 78 -22.05 30.61 -28.48
N ARG A 79 -21.04 31.32 -27.99
CA ARG A 79 -19.94 30.72 -27.21
C ARG A 79 -20.42 30.16 -25.87
N LEU A 80 -21.32 30.85 -25.19
CA LEU A 80 -21.88 30.41 -23.89
C LEU A 80 -22.82 29.21 -24.05
N VAL A 81 -23.69 29.25 -25.06
CA VAL A 81 -24.59 28.14 -25.42
C VAL A 81 -23.79 26.90 -25.80
N ARG A 82 -22.76 27.04 -26.65
CA ARG A 82 -21.90 25.90 -27.06
C ARG A 82 -21.24 25.16 -25.89
N VAL A 83 -20.87 25.89 -24.84
CA VAL A 83 -20.28 25.30 -23.63
C VAL A 83 -21.37 24.78 -22.68
N GLY A 84 -22.62 25.19 -22.85
CA GLY A 84 -23.75 24.80 -22.01
C GLY A 84 -23.90 25.62 -20.75
N VAL A 85 -23.32 26.84 -20.70
CA VAL A 85 -23.47 27.75 -19.56
C VAL A 85 -24.81 28.50 -19.62
N LEU A 86 -25.32 28.72 -20.84
CA LEU A 86 -26.59 29.40 -21.10
C LEU A 86 -27.53 28.43 -21.83
N SER A 87 -28.80 28.38 -21.42
CA SER A 87 -29.84 27.59 -22.11
C SER A 87 -30.16 28.20 -23.48
N GLU A 88 -30.62 27.37 -24.41
CA GLU A 88 -31.05 27.79 -25.75
C GLU A 88 -32.27 28.72 -25.69
N ASP A 89 -33.12 28.60 -24.67
CA ASP A 89 -34.29 29.47 -24.49
C ASP A 89 -33.91 30.89 -24.04
N LYS A 90 -32.69 31.06 -23.52
CA LYS A 90 -32.23 32.29 -22.87
C LYS A 90 -31.20 33.04 -23.73
N MET A 91 -31.36 33.04 -25.06
CA MET A 91 -30.45 33.70 -26.00
C MET A 91 -30.62 35.24 -26.08
N LYS A 92 -30.59 35.91 -24.92
CA LYS A 92 -30.54 37.39 -24.84
C LYS A 92 -29.38 37.84 -23.94
N LEU A 93 -28.85 39.03 -24.20
CA LEU A 93 -27.71 39.58 -23.45
C LEU A 93 -28.06 39.82 -21.97
N ASP A 94 -29.32 40.10 -21.63
CA ASP A 94 -29.77 40.33 -20.27
C ASP A 94 -29.55 39.09 -19.38
N TYR A 95 -29.80 37.89 -19.92
CA TYR A 95 -29.57 36.64 -19.18
C TYR A 95 -28.08 36.37 -18.94
N VAL A 96 -27.19 36.90 -19.79
CA VAL A 96 -25.73 36.81 -19.59
C VAL A 96 -25.30 37.58 -18.36
N LEU A 97 -25.98 38.69 -18.03
CA LEU A 97 -25.71 39.45 -16.80
C LEU A 97 -26.09 38.66 -15.55
N ALA A 98 -27.16 37.86 -15.61
CA ALA A 98 -27.66 37.06 -14.49
C ALA A 98 -26.84 35.79 -14.19
N LEU A 99 -25.95 35.36 -15.10
CA LEU A 99 -25.14 34.15 -14.94
C LEU A 99 -24.34 34.13 -13.64
N ARG A 100 -24.32 33.00 -12.95
CA ARG A 100 -23.58 32.82 -11.68
C ARG A 100 -22.31 31.99 -11.90
N VAL A 101 -21.52 31.84 -10.84
CA VAL A 101 -20.25 31.10 -10.91
C VAL A 101 -20.49 29.59 -11.06
N GLU A 102 -21.57 29.12 -10.44
CA GLU A 102 -22.08 27.76 -10.45
C GLU A 102 -22.33 27.28 -11.89
N ASP A 103 -22.94 28.12 -12.73
CA ASP A 103 -23.26 27.78 -14.13
C ASP A 103 -22.00 27.40 -14.93
N PHE A 104 -20.84 27.99 -14.61
CA PHE A 104 -19.55 27.61 -15.20
C PHE A 104 -18.93 26.39 -14.51
N LEU A 105 -19.06 26.29 -13.19
CA LEU A 105 -18.51 25.16 -12.43
C LEU A 105 -19.20 23.85 -12.79
N GLU A 106 -20.49 23.88 -13.11
CA GLU A 106 -21.27 22.73 -13.59
C GLU A 106 -20.74 22.15 -14.90
N ARG A 107 -20.19 22.98 -15.78
CA ARG A 107 -19.69 22.58 -17.11
C ARG A 107 -18.26 22.04 -17.10
N ARG A 108 -17.63 21.93 -15.93
CA ARG A 108 -16.29 21.35 -15.80
C ARG A 108 -16.32 19.84 -16.02
N LEU A 109 -15.25 19.29 -16.58
CA LEU A 109 -15.13 17.83 -16.78
C LEU A 109 -15.29 17.06 -15.46
N GLN A 110 -14.80 17.63 -14.36
CA GLN A 110 -14.91 17.05 -13.03
C GLN A 110 -16.37 16.81 -12.60
N THR A 111 -17.24 17.82 -12.74
CA THR A 111 -18.67 17.70 -12.40
C THR A 111 -19.40 16.81 -13.39
N GLN A 112 -19.09 16.95 -14.68
CA GLN A 112 -19.73 16.17 -15.74
C GLN A 112 -19.47 14.66 -15.56
N VAL A 113 -18.26 14.28 -15.18
CA VAL A 113 -17.89 12.90 -14.86
C VAL A 113 -18.66 12.38 -13.64
N PHE A 114 -18.86 13.21 -12.62
CA PHE A 114 -19.63 12.85 -11.43
C PHE A 114 -21.13 12.71 -11.74
N LYS A 115 -21.73 13.70 -12.43
CA LYS A 115 -23.15 13.67 -12.84
C LYS A 115 -23.47 12.48 -13.75
N ARG A 116 -22.51 11.99 -14.56
CA ARG A 116 -22.65 10.77 -15.37
C ARG A 116 -22.52 9.46 -14.62
N GLY A 117 -22.23 9.47 -13.31
CA GLY A 117 -22.09 8.25 -12.52
C GLY A 117 -20.80 7.45 -12.76
N LEU A 118 -19.86 7.96 -13.59
CA LEU A 118 -18.54 7.32 -13.80
C LEU A 118 -17.69 7.34 -12.52
N ALA A 119 -17.97 8.27 -11.61
CA ALA A 119 -17.32 8.39 -10.32
C ALA A 119 -18.36 8.44 -9.19
N ARG A 120 -18.05 7.79 -8.08
CA ARG A 120 -18.90 7.81 -6.86
C ARG A 120 -18.96 9.16 -6.14
N SER A 121 -17.94 10.01 -6.31
CA SER A 121 -17.86 11.32 -5.66
C SER A 121 -17.13 12.32 -6.53
N ILE A 122 -17.32 13.61 -6.26
CA ILE A 122 -16.64 14.69 -7.00
C ILE A 122 -15.11 14.64 -6.84
N HIS A 123 -14.63 14.19 -5.68
CA HIS A 123 -13.21 13.98 -5.42
C HIS A 123 -12.67 12.75 -6.16
N HIS A 124 -13.46 11.67 -6.23
CA HIS A 124 -13.12 10.49 -7.02
C HIS A 124 -13.03 10.84 -8.52
N ALA A 125 -13.96 11.65 -9.04
CA ALA A 125 -13.91 12.14 -10.43
C ALA A 125 -12.59 12.88 -10.71
N ARG A 126 -12.16 13.77 -9.80
CA ARG A 126 -10.89 14.50 -9.95
C ARG A 126 -9.68 13.57 -10.03
N VAL A 127 -9.66 12.53 -9.20
CA VAL A 127 -8.59 11.52 -9.17
C VAL A 127 -8.56 10.74 -10.48
N LEU A 128 -9.70 10.26 -10.97
CA LEU A 128 -9.80 9.53 -12.24
C LEU A 128 -9.30 10.36 -13.43
N ILE A 129 -9.67 11.64 -13.49
CA ILE A 129 -9.20 12.57 -14.53
C ILE A 129 -7.68 12.71 -14.45
N ARG A 130 -7.13 13.03 -13.27
CA ARG A 130 -5.68 13.24 -13.09
C ARG A 130 -4.86 11.98 -13.36
N GLN A 131 -5.41 10.80 -13.05
CA GLN A 131 -4.80 9.50 -13.32
C GLN A 131 -4.98 9.02 -14.76
N ARG A 132 -5.54 9.85 -15.65
CA ARG A 132 -5.69 9.57 -17.09
C ARG A 132 -6.66 8.43 -17.40
N HIS A 133 -7.70 8.25 -16.59
CA HIS A 133 -8.72 7.22 -16.81
C HIS A 133 -9.90 7.69 -17.65
N ILE A 134 -10.02 8.99 -17.94
CA ILE A 134 -11.17 9.57 -18.61
C ILE A 134 -10.78 10.13 -19.97
N ARG A 135 -11.64 9.88 -20.96
CA ARG A 135 -11.54 10.48 -22.30
C ARG A 135 -12.78 11.33 -22.59
N VAL A 136 -12.59 12.29 -23.48
CA VAL A 136 -13.67 13.06 -24.12
C VAL A 136 -13.54 12.79 -25.61
N GLY A 137 -14.50 12.06 -26.19
CA GLY A 137 -14.36 11.51 -27.53
C GLY A 137 -13.23 10.48 -27.58
N LYS A 138 -12.25 10.69 -28.47
CA LYS A 138 -11.08 9.82 -28.60
C LYS A 138 -9.91 10.24 -27.71
N GLN A 139 -9.93 11.48 -27.20
CA GLN A 139 -8.77 12.09 -26.53
C GLN A 139 -8.84 11.91 -25.02
N ILE A 140 -7.72 11.50 -24.41
CA ILE A 140 -7.57 11.45 -22.95
C ILE A 140 -7.38 12.87 -22.41
N VAL A 141 -8.15 13.24 -21.39
CA VAL A 141 -8.10 14.56 -20.76
C VAL A 141 -7.72 14.41 -19.30
N ASN A 142 -6.65 15.10 -18.87
CA ASN A 142 -6.11 15.04 -17.50
C ASN A 142 -6.25 16.36 -16.71
N VAL A 143 -7.10 17.27 -17.18
CA VAL A 143 -7.34 18.58 -16.59
C VAL A 143 -8.79 18.66 -16.08
N PRO A 144 -9.02 18.68 -14.74
CA PRO A 144 -10.38 18.76 -14.17
C PRO A 144 -11.13 20.05 -14.48
N SER A 145 -10.42 21.12 -14.86
CA SER A 145 -11.01 22.41 -15.26
C SER A 145 -11.34 22.50 -16.75
N PHE A 146 -11.27 21.39 -17.49
CA PHE A 146 -11.68 21.35 -18.89
C PHE A 146 -13.18 21.66 -19.00
N MET A 147 -13.55 22.65 -19.80
CA MET A 147 -14.95 23.02 -20.01
C MET A 147 -15.54 22.14 -21.11
N VAL A 148 -16.48 21.28 -20.75
CA VAL A 148 -17.10 20.31 -21.66
C VAL A 148 -18.15 21.02 -22.50
N ARG A 149 -17.99 20.97 -23.83
CA ARG A 149 -19.01 21.42 -24.79
C ARG A 149 -20.18 20.45 -24.83
N LEU A 150 -21.40 20.95 -25.09
CA LEU A 150 -22.61 20.11 -25.13
C LEU A 150 -22.46 18.92 -26.10
N ASP A 151 -21.91 19.14 -27.29
CA ASP A 151 -21.70 18.07 -28.30
C ASP A 151 -20.75 16.96 -27.82
N SER A 152 -19.72 17.36 -27.05
CA SER A 152 -18.71 16.43 -26.55
C SER A 152 -19.13 15.74 -25.26
N GLU A 153 -20.19 16.21 -24.61
CA GLU A 153 -20.68 15.68 -23.35
C GLU A 153 -21.09 14.21 -23.49
N LYS A 154 -21.81 13.87 -24.57
CA LYS A 154 -22.22 12.49 -24.90
C LYS A 154 -21.05 11.51 -24.94
N HIS A 155 -19.87 12.00 -25.29
CA HIS A 155 -18.68 11.22 -25.55
C HIS A 155 -17.69 11.18 -24.36
N ILE A 156 -18.16 11.49 -23.14
CA ILE A 156 -17.37 11.28 -21.91
C ILE A 156 -17.50 9.84 -21.47
N ASP A 157 -16.37 9.14 -21.37
CA ASP A 157 -16.30 7.74 -20.97
C ASP A 157 -14.91 7.39 -20.40
N PHE A 158 -14.73 6.18 -19.88
CA PHE A 158 -13.40 5.66 -19.53
C PHE A 158 -12.51 5.53 -20.77
N ALA A 159 -11.22 5.78 -20.58
CA ALA A 159 -10.23 5.60 -21.63
C ALA A 159 -10.02 4.11 -21.91
N LEU A 160 -9.94 3.73 -23.19
CA LEU A 160 -9.77 2.33 -23.62
C LEU A 160 -8.49 1.68 -23.08
N ASN A 161 -7.44 2.46 -22.87
CA ASN A 161 -6.18 2.00 -22.30
C ASN A 161 -6.18 1.93 -20.77
N SER A 162 -7.25 2.39 -20.11
CA SER A 162 -7.36 2.36 -18.66
C SER A 162 -7.89 1.01 -18.18
N PRO A 163 -7.52 0.55 -16.98
CA PRO A 163 -8.07 -0.67 -16.41
C PRO A 163 -9.62 -0.67 -16.31
N TYR A 164 -10.23 0.51 -16.18
CA TYR A 164 -11.68 0.68 -16.10
C TYR A 164 -12.37 0.59 -17.48
N GLY A 165 -11.64 0.89 -18.56
CA GLY A 165 -12.14 0.81 -19.94
C GLY A 165 -11.77 -0.50 -20.66
N GLY A 166 -11.45 -1.57 -19.91
CA GLY A 166 -11.04 -2.86 -20.47
C GLY A 166 -9.55 -2.99 -20.76
N GLY A 167 -8.74 -1.98 -20.44
CA GLY A 167 -7.29 -2.01 -20.59
C GLY A 167 -6.59 -2.93 -19.58
N ARG A 168 -5.29 -3.11 -19.78
CA ARG A 168 -4.46 -3.99 -18.94
C ARG A 168 -4.54 -3.58 -17.45
N PRO A 169 -4.62 -4.55 -16.51
CA PRO A 169 -4.56 -4.26 -15.08
C PRO A 169 -3.33 -3.43 -14.68
N GLY A 170 -3.53 -2.50 -13.74
CA GLY A 170 -2.47 -1.61 -13.26
C GLY A 170 -1.33 -2.35 -12.55
N ARG A 171 -0.18 -1.67 -12.41
CA ARG A 171 1.07 -2.23 -11.85
C ARG A 171 0.86 -2.94 -10.51
N ASN A 172 0.13 -2.31 -9.57
CA ASN A 172 -0.06 -2.86 -8.24
C ASN A 172 -0.92 -4.14 -8.26
N LYS A 173 -1.98 -4.17 -9.09
CA LYS A 173 -2.81 -5.36 -9.28
C LYS A 173 -2.00 -6.51 -9.88
N ARG A 174 -1.24 -6.24 -10.95
CA ARG A 174 -0.31 -7.22 -11.55
C ARG A 174 0.75 -7.73 -10.57
N ARG A 175 1.31 -6.85 -9.73
CA ARG A 175 2.28 -7.24 -8.70
C ARG A 175 1.65 -8.15 -7.64
N ASN A 176 0.41 -7.87 -7.24
CA ASN A 176 -0.30 -8.67 -6.24
C ASN A 176 -0.74 -10.02 -6.81
N GLU A 177 -1.21 -10.05 -8.06
CA GLU A 177 -1.49 -11.30 -8.80
C GLU A 177 -0.22 -12.17 -8.89
N GLY A 178 0.93 -11.57 -9.21
CA GLY A 178 2.22 -12.28 -9.21
C GLY A 178 2.67 -12.76 -7.82
N LYS A 179 2.29 -12.08 -6.73
CA LYS A 179 2.56 -12.54 -5.36
C LYS A 179 1.69 -13.73 -4.96
N ASN A 180 0.44 -13.76 -5.42
CA ASN A 180 -0.49 -14.85 -5.11
C ASN A 180 -0.24 -16.08 -5.99
N ALA A 181 0.33 -15.89 -7.18
CA ALA A 181 0.72 -16.98 -8.08
C ALA A 181 2.06 -17.66 -7.71
N GLY A 182 2.86 -17.06 -6.81
CA GLY A 182 4.16 -17.60 -6.41
C GLY A 182 4.15 -18.20 -5.01
N ASP A 183 4.64 -19.45 -4.89
CA ASP A 183 4.94 -20.21 -3.65
C ASP A 183 5.91 -19.51 -2.65
N GLY A 184 6.23 -18.22 -2.86
CA GLY A 184 7.26 -17.45 -2.16
C GLY A 184 6.78 -16.22 -1.40
N SER A 185 5.48 -16.05 -1.16
CA SER A 185 5.00 -14.86 -0.44
C SER A 185 5.46 -14.84 1.04
N GLY A 186 6.33 -13.87 1.36
CA GLY A 186 6.92 -13.72 2.70
C GLY A 186 8.01 -14.73 3.06
N THR A 187 8.55 -15.49 2.10
CA THR A 187 9.70 -16.39 2.33
C THR A 187 11.02 -15.64 2.47
N ARG A 188 11.13 -14.41 1.94
CA ARG A 188 12.36 -13.60 2.02
C ARG A 188 12.82 -13.34 3.46
N TYR A 189 11.87 -13.05 4.36
CA TYR A 189 12.17 -12.87 5.78
C TYR A 189 12.18 -14.20 6.54
N ALA A 190 11.27 -15.13 6.22
CA ALA A 190 11.16 -16.40 6.95
C ALA A 190 12.35 -17.35 6.67
N PHE A 191 12.95 -17.30 5.48
CA PHE A 191 14.09 -18.12 5.08
C PHE A 191 15.39 -17.31 5.04
N SER A 192 15.40 -16.13 5.65
CA SER A 192 16.62 -15.35 5.80
C SER A 192 17.64 -16.14 6.62
N ARG A 193 18.92 -15.90 6.34
CA ARG A 193 20.01 -16.52 7.10
C ARG A 193 20.28 -15.67 8.35
N ASP A 194 20.70 -16.37 9.40
CA ASP A 194 21.06 -15.74 10.67
C ASP A 194 22.22 -14.73 10.45
N PHE A 195 22.34 -13.74 11.35
CA PHE A 195 23.31 -12.67 11.25
C PHE A 195 24.76 -13.21 11.09
N LYS A 196 25.52 -12.61 10.16
CA LYS A 196 26.91 -13.02 9.80
C LYS A 196 27.06 -14.46 9.30
N LYS A 197 25.97 -15.17 8.98
CA LYS A 197 26.02 -16.52 8.40
C LYS A 197 25.82 -16.49 6.90
N HIS A 198 26.45 -15.59 6.15
CA HIS A 198 26.38 -15.57 4.68
C HIS A 198 27.36 -16.57 4.05
N GLY A 199 27.15 -16.93 2.78
CA GLY A 199 28.05 -17.80 2.02
C GLY A 199 27.76 -19.30 2.09
N ALA A 200 28.73 -20.09 1.62
CA ALA A 200 28.64 -21.54 1.49
C ALA A 200 28.30 -22.24 2.82
N ILE A 201 27.60 -23.37 2.73
CA ILE A 201 27.24 -24.16 3.90
C ILE A 201 28.45 -24.98 4.35
N HIS A 202 28.69 -25.04 5.65
CA HIS A 202 29.75 -25.85 6.22
C HIS A 202 29.57 -27.35 5.93
N MET A 203 30.69 -28.05 5.66
CA MET A 203 30.68 -29.46 5.24
C MET A 203 29.99 -30.40 6.24
N SER A 204 29.97 -30.05 7.52
CA SER A 204 29.29 -30.83 8.56
C SER A 204 27.78 -30.99 8.33
N VAL A 205 27.14 -30.16 7.49
CA VAL A 205 25.72 -30.34 7.14
C VAL A 205 25.54 -31.53 6.20
N TYR A 206 26.45 -31.72 5.24
CA TYR A 206 26.39 -32.81 4.26
C TYR A 206 26.83 -34.15 4.86
N LEU A 207 27.73 -34.13 5.84
CA LEU A 207 28.25 -35.33 6.51
C LEU A 207 27.31 -35.90 7.59
N LYS A 208 26.18 -35.24 7.88
CA LYS A 208 25.20 -35.76 8.84
C LYS A 208 24.47 -36.96 8.25
N THR A 209 24.58 -38.09 8.94
CA THR A 209 23.84 -39.30 8.63
C THR A 209 22.42 -39.22 9.17
N TYR A 210 21.42 -39.48 8.33
CA TYR A 210 20.02 -39.60 8.72
C TYR A 210 19.56 -41.04 8.51
N ARG A 211 18.74 -41.54 9.43
CA ARG A 211 18.14 -42.88 9.38
C ARG A 211 16.61 -42.78 9.37
N VAL A 212 15.97 -43.82 8.87
CA VAL A 212 14.50 -43.93 8.91
C VAL A 212 14.06 -44.01 10.38
N GLY A 213 13.05 -43.22 10.75
CA GLY A 213 12.56 -43.08 12.11
C GLY A 213 13.19 -41.93 12.92
N ASP A 214 14.21 -41.25 12.39
CA ASP A 214 14.79 -40.08 13.06
C ASP A 214 13.80 -38.92 13.10
N ILE A 215 13.84 -38.16 14.21
CA ILE A 215 13.03 -36.94 14.37
C ILE A 215 13.85 -35.75 13.89
N VAL A 216 13.30 -35.01 12.93
CA VAL A 216 14.00 -33.93 12.24
C VAL A 216 13.18 -32.64 12.20
N ASP A 217 13.87 -31.52 12.35
CA ASP A 217 13.31 -30.19 12.15
C ASP A 217 13.57 -29.71 10.71
N ILE A 218 12.52 -29.19 10.09
CA ILE A 218 12.58 -28.61 8.74
C ILE A 218 12.94 -27.15 8.88
N LYS A 219 14.20 -26.78 8.62
CA LYS A 219 14.66 -25.38 8.63
C LYS A 219 15.27 -25.02 7.28
N ALA A 220 14.53 -24.27 6.48
CA ALA A 220 14.96 -23.85 5.15
C ALA A 220 16.23 -22.99 5.20
N ASN A 221 17.26 -23.38 4.44
CA ASN A 221 18.40 -22.53 4.16
C ASN A 221 18.20 -21.74 2.86
N GLY A 222 18.12 -20.41 2.94
CA GLY A 222 17.92 -19.55 1.77
C GLY A 222 19.04 -19.55 0.72
N SER A 223 20.20 -20.13 1.01
CA SER A 223 21.32 -20.25 0.05
C SER A 223 21.13 -21.38 -0.97
N ILE A 224 20.20 -22.31 -0.73
CA ILE A 224 19.96 -23.46 -1.60
C ILE A 224 18.50 -23.45 -2.01
N GLN A 225 18.24 -23.42 -3.32
CA GLN A 225 16.86 -23.37 -3.83
C GLN A 225 16.27 -24.76 -4.12
N LYS A 226 17.11 -25.75 -4.38
CA LYS A 226 16.65 -27.11 -4.73
C LYS A 226 16.12 -27.83 -3.49
N GLY A 227 14.93 -28.43 -3.61
CA GLY A 227 14.26 -29.15 -2.51
C GLY A 227 13.99 -28.28 -1.28
N MET A 228 13.75 -26.99 -1.51
CA MET A 228 13.33 -26.04 -0.48
C MET A 228 11.91 -26.40 0.01
N PRO A 229 11.66 -26.40 1.33
CA PRO A 229 10.31 -26.63 1.86
C PRO A 229 9.40 -25.44 1.55
N HIS A 230 8.12 -25.72 1.29
CA HIS A 230 7.10 -24.67 1.31
C HIS A 230 7.04 -24.00 2.70
N LYS A 231 6.76 -22.69 2.75
CA LYS A 231 6.75 -21.87 3.97
C LYS A 231 6.00 -22.50 5.14
N PHE A 232 4.89 -23.16 4.86
CA PHE A 232 4.06 -23.84 5.87
C PHE A 232 4.80 -24.92 6.67
N TYR A 233 5.79 -25.59 6.07
CA TYR A 233 6.54 -26.68 6.72
C TYR A 233 7.82 -26.19 7.38
N HIS A 234 8.23 -24.95 7.15
CA HIS A 234 9.39 -24.37 7.81
C HIS A 234 9.14 -24.23 9.31
N GLY A 235 10.11 -24.66 10.11
CA GLY A 235 10.03 -24.68 11.58
C GLY A 235 9.23 -25.85 12.14
N LYS A 236 8.72 -26.76 11.29
CA LYS A 236 7.99 -27.94 11.77
C LYS A 236 8.93 -29.13 11.96
N THR A 237 8.59 -29.95 12.95
CA THR A 237 9.24 -31.23 13.19
C THR A 237 8.48 -32.33 12.47
N GLY A 238 9.20 -33.33 11.97
CA GLY A 238 8.63 -34.50 11.34
C GLY A 238 9.51 -35.73 11.54
N ILE A 239 9.04 -36.86 11.03
CA ILE A 239 9.72 -38.16 11.13
C ILE A 239 10.24 -38.54 9.75
N VAL A 240 11.49 -39.00 9.69
CA VAL A 240 12.11 -39.47 8.45
C VAL A 240 11.48 -40.81 8.05
N TYR A 241 10.89 -40.87 6.85
CA TYR A 241 10.34 -42.11 6.29
C TYR A 241 11.21 -42.72 5.20
N ASN A 242 12.03 -41.91 4.53
CA ASN A 242 12.91 -42.36 3.46
C ASN A 242 14.20 -41.54 3.44
N VAL A 243 15.32 -42.17 3.12
CA VAL A 243 16.62 -41.51 2.99
C VAL A 243 17.19 -41.83 1.62
N THR A 244 17.52 -40.80 0.85
CA THR A 244 18.13 -40.90 -0.49
C THR A 244 19.53 -40.30 -0.48
N LYS A 245 20.28 -40.46 -1.57
CA LYS A 245 21.66 -39.95 -1.71
C LYS A 245 21.81 -38.45 -1.38
N SER A 246 20.81 -37.63 -1.67
CA SER A 246 20.90 -36.17 -1.50
C SER A 246 19.72 -35.52 -0.76
N ALA A 247 18.72 -36.31 -0.37
CA ALA A 247 17.49 -35.81 0.21
C ALA A 247 16.90 -36.79 1.23
N VAL A 248 16.10 -36.24 2.14
CA VAL A 248 15.39 -36.96 3.19
C VAL A 248 13.90 -36.75 2.98
N GLY A 249 13.15 -37.84 2.96
CA GLY A 249 11.70 -37.85 2.97
C GLY A 249 11.20 -37.72 4.41
N VAL A 250 10.42 -36.68 4.69
CA VAL A 250 9.89 -36.37 6.03
C VAL A 250 8.37 -36.40 6.01
N ILE A 251 7.76 -37.06 7.00
CA ILE A 251 6.32 -37.04 7.27
C ILE A 251 6.03 -35.92 8.26
N VAL A 252 5.11 -35.03 7.89
CA VAL A 252 4.63 -33.93 8.73
C VAL A 252 3.11 -33.92 8.73
N GLN A 253 2.51 -33.73 9.91
CA GLN A 253 1.07 -33.52 10.02
C GLN A 253 0.70 -32.07 9.65
N LYS A 254 -0.21 -31.93 8.69
CA LYS A 254 -0.77 -30.64 8.25
C LYS A 254 -2.25 -30.56 8.64
N VAL A 255 -2.61 -29.53 9.39
CA VAL A 255 -4.00 -29.17 9.65
C VAL A 255 -4.64 -28.69 8.34
N VAL A 256 -5.74 -29.32 7.94
CA VAL A 256 -6.57 -28.92 6.79
C VAL A 256 -8.03 -28.92 7.25
N GLY A 257 -8.59 -27.72 7.45
CA GLY A 257 -9.90 -27.57 8.09
C GLY A 257 -9.86 -28.12 9.52
N HIS A 258 -10.73 -29.08 9.83
CA HIS A 258 -10.89 -29.67 11.16
C HIS A 258 -10.07 -30.96 11.38
N ARG A 259 -9.29 -31.41 10.39
CA ARG A 259 -8.56 -32.68 10.45
C ARG A 259 -7.06 -32.52 10.21
N TYR A 260 -6.29 -33.47 10.74
CA TYR A 260 -4.87 -33.62 10.45
C TYR A 260 -4.69 -34.56 9.25
N ILE A 261 -3.91 -34.11 8.27
CA ILE A 261 -3.54 -34.91 7.11
C ILE A 261 -2.03 -35.12 7.14
N GLU A 262 -1.61 -36.37 7.00
CA GLU A 262 -0.20 -36.70 6.81
C GLU A 262 0.29 -36.21 5.45
N LYS A 263 1.37 -35.44 5.45
CA LYS A 263 2.04 -34.96 4.24
C LYS A 263 3.45 -35.52 4.19
N ARG A 264 3.76 -36.20 3.09
CA ARG A 264 5.10 -36.67 2.75
C ARG A 264 5.80 -35.59 1.95
N ILE A 265 6.98 -35.18 2.40
CA ILE A 265 7.74 -34.07 1.82
C ILE A 265 9.16 -34.56 1.55
N ASN A 266 9.69 -34.29 0.37
CA ASN A 266 11.08 -34.57 0.03
C ASN A 266 11.90 -33.29 0.18
N LEU A 267 12.88 -33.30 1.06
CA LEU A 267 13.72 -32.15 1.39
C LEU A 267 15.17 -32.49 1.18
N ARG A 268 15.97 -31.56 0.65
CA ARG A 268 17.42 -31.78 0.63
C ARG A 268 18.01 -31.67 2.03
N ILE A 269 19.13 -32.33 2.24
CA ILE A 269 19.81 -32.48 3.54
C ILE A 269 20.10 -31.11 4.19
N GLU A 270 20.33 -30.08 3.39
CA GLU A 270 20.66 -28.73 3.86
C GLU A 270 19.48 -27.99 4.49
N HIS A 271 18.25 -28.45 4.23
CA HIS A 271 17.02 -27.92 4.81
C HIS A 271 16.53 -28.73 6.03
N VAL A 272 17.27 -29.78 6.41
CA VAL A 272 16.89 -30.72 7.47
C VAL A 272 17.92 -30.64 8.60
N LYS A 273 17.45 -30.68 9.85
CA LYS A 273 18.29 -30.74 11.05
C LYS A 273 17.78 -31.84 11.96
N HIS A 274 18.66 -32.57 12.63
CA HIS A 274 18.26 -33.45 13.72
C HIS A 274 17.61 -32.62 14.82
N SER A 275 16.41 -33.03 15.24
CA SER A 275 15.70 -32.34 16.31
C SER A 275 16.29 -32.72 17.67
N LYS A 276 16.37 -31.75 18.58
CA LYS A 276 16.81 -31.97 19.96
C LYS A 276 15.66 -32.29 20.92
N CYS A 277 14.42 -32.39 20.43
CA CYS A 277 13.23 -32.56 21.25
C CYS A 277 13.27 -33.81 22.16
N ARG A 278 13.98 -34.88 21.75
CA ARG A 278 14.13 -36.12 22.52
C ARG A 278 15.44 -36.19 23.33
N GLN A 279 16.34 -35.23 23.15
CA GLN A 279 17.70 -35.30 23.70
C GLN A 279 17.68 -35.31 25.24
N GLU A 280 16.93 -34.40 25.86
CA GLU A 280 16.78 -34.33 27.34
C GLU A 280 16.25 -35.64 27.94
N PHE A 281 15.31 -36.30 27.24
CA PHE A 281 14.79 -37.59 27.67
C PHE A 281 15.87 -38.67 27.65
N LEU A 282 16.65 -38.73 26.57
CA LEU A 282 17.71 -39.73 26.39
C LEU A 282 18.86 -39.51 27.39
N ASP A 283 19.27 -38.26 27.58
CA ASP A 283 20.33 -37.90 28.52
C ASP A 283 19.90 -38.29 29.94
N ARG A 284 18.65 -37.99 30.32
CA ARG A 284 18.09 -38.43 31.60
C ARG A 284 18.06 -39.96 31.76
N VAL A 285 17.70 -40.72 30.71
CA VAL A 285 17.71 -42.19 30.78
C VAL A 285 19.12 -42.70 31.07
N LYS A 286 20.12 -42.12 30.41
CA LYS A 286 21.55 -42.45 30.63
C LYS A 286 22.01 -42.06 32.03
N GLU A 287 21.71 -40.84 32.47
CA GLU A 287 22.05 -40.35 33.81
C GLU A 287 21.40 -41.20 34.91
N ASN A 288 20.12 -41.55 34.74
CA ASN A 288 19.41 -42.39 35.69
C ASN A 288 20.00 -43.80 35.73
N ALA A 289 20.40 -44.37 34.59
CA ALA A 289 21.09 -45.65 34.55
C ALA A 289 22.43 -45.59 35.28
N ALA A 290 23.24 -44.55 35.04
CA ALA A 290 24.51 -44.34 35.73
C ALA A 290 24.32 -44.18 37.25
N LYS A 291 23.33 -43.38 37.68
CA LYS A 291 22.98 -43.21 39.10
C LYS A 291 22.54 -44.52 39.75
N LYS A 292 21.78 -45.37 39.05
CA LYS A 292 21.42 -46.71 39.56
C LYS A 292 22.64 -47.61 39.76
N ILE A 293 23.59 -47.57 38.82
CA ILE A 293 24.82 -48.36 38.91
C ILE A 293 25.66 -47.88 40.10
N ALA A 294 25.85 -46.57 40.25
CA ALA A 294 26.60 -45.98 41.36
C ALA A 294 25.95 -46.28 42.72
N ALA A 295 24.62 -46.13 42.82
CA ALA A 295 23.85 -46.46 44.02
C ALA A 295 24.01 -47.92 44.44
N LYS A 296 23.93 -48.83 43.47
CA LYS A 296 24.11 -50.27 43.70
C LYS A 296 25.52 -50.60 44.18
N ALA A 297 26.54 -49.90 43.69
CA ALA A 297 27.92 -50.07 44.15
C ALA A 297 28.15 -49.52 45.56
N ALA A 298 27.49 -48.42 45.93
CA ALA A 298 27.58 -47.80 47.26
C ALA A 298 26.65 -48.43 48.32
N GLY A 299 25.69 -49.28 47.92
CA GLY A 299 24.70 -49.86 48.83
C GLY A 299 23.56 -48.91 49.22
N GLU A 300 23.42 -47.77 48.53
CA GLU A 300 22.43 -46.73 48.84
C GLU A 300 21.19 -46.81 47.93
N VAL A 301 20.05 -46.30 48.40
CA VAL A 301 18.81 -46.21 47.60
C VAL A 301 18.70 -44.83 46.96
N VAL A 302 18.66 -44.75 45.62
CA VAL A 302 18.59 -43.46 44.89
C VAL A 302 17.18 -43.12 44.41
N GLN A 303 16.76 -41.88 44.69
CA GLN A 303 15.51 -41.29 44.18
C GLN A 303 15.71 -40.70 42.78
N LEU A 304 15.05 -41.28 41.77
CA LEU A 304 15.16 -40.87 40.35
C LEU A 304 13.98 -40.01 39.86
N LYS A 305 13.05 -39.66 40.75
CA LYS A 305 11.90 -38.81 40.42
C LYS A 305 12.37 -37.37 40.19
N ARG A 306 11.79 -36.71 39.18
CA ARG A 306 12.03 -35.28 38.94
C ARG A 306 11.50 -34.48 40.11
N GLN A 307 12.39 -33.76 40.80
CA GLN A 307 12.01 -32.75 41.77
C GLN A 307 12.19 -31.37 41.14
N PRO A 308 11.31 -30.40 41.44
CA PRO A 308 11.54 -29.02 41.04
C PRO A 308 12.82 -28.49 41.68
N VAL A 309 13.49 -27.56 41.01
CA VAL A 309 14.67 -26.89 41.54
C VAL A 309 14.26 -26.15 42.82
N LYS A 310 14.84 -26.55 43.96
CA LYS A 310 14.61 -25.89 45.24
C LYS A 310 15.32 -24.52 45.27
N PRO A 311 14.86 -23.57 46.10
CA PRO A 311 15.59 -22.33 46.35
C PRO A 311 17.04 -22.63 46.74
N ARG A 312 17.96 -21.74 46.38
CA ARG A 312 19.35 -21.84 46.83
C ARG A 312 19.37 -21.83 48.35
N GLU A 313 20.16 -22.71 48.96
CA GLU A 313 20.33 -22.74 50.41
C GLU A 313 20.98 -21.43 50.87
N SER A 314 20.54 -20.93 52.03
CA SER A 314 21.12 -19.74 52.64
C SER A 314 22.56 -20.06 53.05
N ARG A 315 23.51 -19.26 52.58
CA ARG A 315 24.90 -19.28 53.06
C ARG A 315 25.22 -17.97 53.76
N ILE A 316 25.91 -18.06 54.89
CA ILE A 316 26.45 -16.90 55.59
C ILE A 316 27.75 -16.52 54.86
N VAL A 317 27.78 -15.31 54.29
CA VAL A 317 29.00 -14.78 53.66
C VAL A 317 29.80 -14.06 54.74
N SER A 318 31.01 -14.54 55.01
CA SER A 318 31.94 -13.87 55.93
C SER A 318 32.55 -12.64 55.25
N ALA A 319 32.51 -11.49 55.93
CA ALA A 319 33.05 -10.22 55.44
C ALA A 319 34.57 -10.07 55.61
N GLY A 320 35.25 -11.06 56.21
CA GLY A 320 36.71 -11.03 56.41
C GLY A 320 37.47 -11.09 55.08
N ASP A 321 37.14 -12.09 54.24
CA ASP A 321 37.82 -12.32 52.96
C ASP A 321 36.96 -11.91 51.73
N ASN A 322 35.70 -11.54 51.93
CA ASN A 322 34.77 -11.10 50.87
C ASN A 322 34.23 -9.69 51.19
N LEU A 323 35.08 -8.68 50.99
CA LEU A 323 34.64 -7.29 51.06
C LEU A 323 33.63 -7.02 49.93
N PRO A 324 32.48 -6.38 50.22
CA PRO A 324 31.50 -6.05 49.19
C PRO A 324 32.07 -5.00 48.22
N GLU A 325 32.33 -5.40 46.98
CA GLU A 325 32.70 -4.48 45.92
C GLU A 325 31.48 -3.68 45.44
N THR A 326 31.57 -2.35 45.49
CA THR A 326 30.53 -1.47 44.95
C THR A 326 30.73 -1.34 43.45
N ILE A 327 29.96 -2.09 42.67
CA ILE A 327 29.99 -1.98 41.20
C ILE A 327 29.27 -0.68 40.81
N THR A 328 30.04 0.34 40.46
CA THR A 328 29.51 1.55 39.81
C THR A 328 29.47 1.35 38.30
N PRO A 329 28.45 1.84 37.59
CA PRO A 329 28.45 1.82 36.13
C PRO A 329 29.57 2.71 35.61
N VAL A 330 30.55 2.11 34.92
CA VAL A 330 31.60 2.86 34.23
C VAL A 330 30.93 3.68 33.13
N ALA A 331 31.15 5.00 33.15
CA ALA A 331 30.65 5.85 32.08
C ALA A 331 31.31 5.42 30.75
N TYR A 332 30.48 5.02 29.78
CA TYR A 332 30.83 4.71 28.38
C TYR A 332 31.29 3.27 28.02
N GLU A 333 30.95 2.23 28.79
CA GLU A 333 31.04 0.85 28.28
C GLU A 333 29.65 0.21 28.11
N THR A 334 29.19 0.14 26.87
CA THR A 334 27.95 -0.54 26.46
C THR A 334 28.23 -1.96 26.00
N PHE A 335 28.49 -2.87 26.94
CA PHE A 335 28.40 -4.30 26.67
C PHE A 335 27.22 -4.90 27.45
N ILE A 336 26.25 -5.39 26.68
CA ILE A 336 25.08 -6.17 27.13
C ILE A 336 25.54 -7.54 27.60
#